data_AF-A0A0E0D5L7-F1
#
_entry.id   AF-A0A0E0D5L7-F1
#
_cell.length_a   1.000
_cell.length_b   1.000
_cell.length_c   1.000
_cell.angle_alpha   90.00
_cell.angle_beta   90.00
_cell.angle_gamma   90.00
#
_symmetry.space_group_name_H-M   'P 1'
#
loop_
_entity.id
_entity.type
_entity.pdbx_description
1 polymer ?
#
loop_
_entity_poly.entity_id
_entity_poly.type
_entity_poly.pdbx_seq_one_letter_code
_entity_poly.pdbx_strand_id
1 'polypeptide(L)'
;MSSSLLTDLVNLDLSDSTDKIIAEYIWVGGTGMDVRSKARTLSGPVDDPSKLPKWNFDGSSTGQATGDDSEGPYYCAAGADKSYGRDIVDAHYKACLFAGINISGINAEVMPGQRITEMAGVIVSFDPKPIPGDWNGAGAHTNYSTKSMRSNGGYEVIKKAIKKLGMRHREHIAAYGDGNERRLTGRHETADINNFLWGVANRGASVRVGRDTEKDGKGYFEDRRPASNMDPYLVTAMIAETTILWEPSHGQSNGK
;
A
#
# COMPACT_ATOMS: atom_id res chain seq x y z
N MET A 1 -37.79 -21.42 22.85
CA MET A 1 -36.33 -21.42 22.58
C MET A 1 -35.97 -20.02 22.13
N SER A 2 -34.84 -19.45 22.57
CA SER A 2 -34.35 -18.24 21.91
C SER A 2 -33.81 -18.63 20.54
N SER A 3 -34.17 -17.90 19.48
CA SER A 3 -33.47 -18.00 18.21
C SER A 3 -32.16 -17.23 18.35
N SER A 4 -31.01 -17.91 18.34
CA SER A 4 -29.72 -17.26 18.18
C SER A 4 -29.73 -16.41 16.90
N LEU A 5 -29.40 -15.13 17.02
CA LEU A 5 -29.19 -14.27 15.88
C LEU A 5 -27.94 -14.75 15.13
N LEU A 6 -27.87 -14.50 13.82
CA LEU A 6 -26.69 -14.86 13.02
C LEU A 6 -25.40 -14.24 13.62
N THR A 7 -25.52 -13.04 14.18
CA THR A 7 -24.47 -12.32 14.91
C THR A 7 -23.95 -13.09 16.14
N ASP A 8 -24.79 -13.85 16.84
CA ASP A 8 -24.40 -14.61 18.03
C ASP A 8 -23.50 -15.80 17.65
N LEU A 9 -23.76 -16.40 16.48
CA LEU A 9 -22.96 -17.50 15.93
C LEU A 9 -21.62 -17.02 15.35
N VAL A 10 -21.59 -15.80 14.77
CA VAL A 10 -20.36 -15.19 14.23
C VAL A 10 -19.41 -14.73 15.34
N ASN A 11 -19.94 -14.27 16.48
CA ASN A 11 -19.15 -13.80 17.63
C ASN A 11 -19.05 -14.84 18.76
N LEU A 12 -19.20 -16.14 18.44
CA LEU A 12 -19.07 -17.21 19.42
C LEU A 12 -17.61 -17.30 19.91
N ASP A 13 -17.40 -17.14 21.22
CA ASP A 13 -16.07 -17.36 21.79
C ASP A 13 -15.74 -18.86 21.76
N LEU A 14 -14.71 -19.21 20.99
CA LEU A 14 -14.26 -20.59 20.84
C LEU A 14 -13.32 -21.03 21.97
N SER A 15 -12.75 -20.11 22.76
CA SER A 15 -11.76 -20.42 23.80
C SER A 15 -12.37 -21.20 24.98
N ASP A 16 -13.65 -20.98 25.30
CA ASP A 16 -14.43 -21.79 26.24
C ASP A 16 -14.69 -23.24 25.73
N SER A 17 -14.43 -23.52 24.44
CA SER A 17 -14.81 -24.78 23.78
C SER A 17 -13.64 -25.57 23.18
N THR A 18 -12.54 -24.92 22.77
CA THR A 18 -11.38 -25.60 22.15
C THR A 18 -10.14 -24.71 22.06
N ASP A 19 -8.96 -25.30 22.20
CA ASP A 19 -7.67 -24.63 21.94
C ASP A 19 -7.41 -24.34 20.44
N LYS A 20 -8.23 -24.88 19.53
CA LYS A 20 -8.07 -24.74 18.08
C LYS A 20 -8.27 -23.30 17.63
N ILE A 21 -7.41 -22.84 16.72
CA ILE A 21 -7.55 -21.52 16.08
C ILE A 21 -8.03 -21.66 14.63
N ILE A 22 -8.61 -20.58 14.11
CA ILE A 22 -8.87 -20.39 12.68
C ILE A 22 -7.75 -19.49 12.13
N ALA A 23 -7.02 -19.97 11.12
CA ALA A 23 -5.98 -19.23 10.44
C ALA A 23 -6.44 -18.87 9.02
N GLU A 24 -6.61 -17.58 8.76
CA GLU A 24 -6.94 -17.03 7.43
C GLU A 24 -5.65 -16.84 6.62
N TYR A 25 -5.52 -17.55 5.51
CA TYR A 25 -4.41 -17.39 4.57
C TYR A 25 -4.87 -16.43 3.48
N ILE A 26 -4.18 -15.30 3.35
CA ILE A 26 -4.47 -14.23 2.39
C ILE A 26 -3.38 -14.23 1.32
N TRP A 27 -3.67 -13.88 0.07
CA TRP A 27 -2.66 -13.69 -0.99
C TRP A 27 -3.13 -12.70 -2.07
N VAL A 28 -2.22 -12.30 -2.96
CA VAL A 28 -2.51 -11.49 -4.15
C VAL A 28 -2.76 -12.43 -5.33
N GLY A 29 -3.87 -12.21 -6.06
CA GLY A 29 -4.26 -12.96 -7.25
C GLY A 29 -3.54 -12.55 -8.53
N GLY A 30 -3.90 -13.16 -9.65
CA GLY A 30 -3.21 -13.01 -10.94
C GLY A 30 -3.35 -11.64 -11.59
N THR A 31 -4.22 -10.75 -11.09
CA THR A 31 -4.28 -9.37 -11.59
C THR A 31 -3.23 -8.45 -10.96
N GLY A 32 -2.54 -8.91 -9.90
CA GLY A 32 -1.67 -8.06 -9.06
C GLY A 32 -2.44 -7.11 -8.12
N MET A 33 -3.74 -6.91 -8.36
CA MET A 33 -4.59 -5.98 -7.60
C MET A 33 -5.68 -6.68 -6.75
N ASP A 34 -6.01 -7.93 -7.04
CA ASP A 34 -7.07 -8.67 -6.35
C ASP A 34 -6.55 -9.41 -5.12
N VAL A 35 -7.09 -9.09 -3.95
CA VAL A 35 -6.83 -9.84 -2.71
C VAL A 35 -7.74 -11.07 -2.64
N ARG A 36 -7.15 -12.24 -2.36
CA ARG A 36 -7.83 -13.53 -2.14
C ARG A 36 -7.56 -14.02 -0.72
N SER A 37 -8.46 -14.81 -0.14
CA SER A 37 -8.19 -15.50 1.13
C SER A 37 -8.94 -16.83 1.28
N LYS A 38 -8.48 -17.68 2.21
CA LYS A 38 -9.22 -18.84 2.72
C LYS A 38 -8.77 -19.24 4.14
N ALA A 39 -9.71 -19.73 4.95
CA ALA A 39 -9.47 -20.19 6.31
C ALA A 39 -9.11 -21.67 6.42
N ARG A 40 -8.24 -22.04 7.36
CA ARG A 40 -8.09 -23.41 7.89
C ARG A 40 -8.10 -23.44 9.41
N THR A 41 -8.58 -24.52 10.00
CA THR A 41 -8.37 -24.79 11.43
C THR A 41 -6.94 -25.29 11.68
N LEU A 42 -6.31 -24.81 12.75
CA LEU A 42 -5.06 -25.35 13.30
C LEU A 42 -5.30 -25.88 14.72
N SER A 43 -4.42 -26.75 15.21
CA SER A 43 -4.59 -27.47 16.48
C SER A 43 -4.35 -26.64 17.74
N GLY A 44 -3.78 -25.45 17.61
CA GLY A 44 -3.46 -24.55 18.73
C GLY A 44 -2.91 -23.21 18.22
N PRO A 45 -2.73 -22.20 19.10
CA PRO A 45 -2.14 -20.92 18.76
C PRO A 45 -0.75 -21.02 18.14
N VAL A 46 -0.39 -20.07 17.28
CA VAL A 46 0.93 -19.97 16.63
C VAL A 46 1.46 -18.55 16.77
N ASP A 47 2.70 -18.44 17.25
CA ASP A 47 3.44 -17.22 17.62
C ASP A 47 4.49 -16.79 16.57
N ASP A 48 4.86 -17.70 15.66
CA ASP A 48 5.95 -17.53 14.69
C ASP A 48 5.48 -17.96 13.28
N PRO A 49 5.55 -17.08 12.26
CA PRO A 49 5.12 -17.40 10.91
C PRO A 49 5.83 -18.61 10.27
N SER A 50 7.04 -18.97 10.71
CA SER A 50 7.76 -20.15 10.21
C SER A 50 7.17 -21.48 10.71
N LYS A 51 6.36 -21.45 11.77
CA LYS A 51 5.63 -22.61 12.31
C LYS A 51 4.27 -22.81 11.62
N LEU A 52 3.79 -21.84 10.83
CA LEU A 52 2.56 -22.01 10.04
C LEU A 52 2.79 -23.01 8.91
N PRO A 53 1.90 -24.00 8.71
CA PRO A 53 2.04 -24.95 7.61
C PRO A 53 1.90 -24.24 6.26
N LYS A 54 2.77 -24.56 5.30
CA LYS A 54 2.56 -24.16 3.91
C LYS A 54 1.23 -24.70 3.38
N TRP A 55 0.64 -24.00 2.42
CA TRP A 55 -0.62 -24.39 1.80
C TRP A 55 -0.61 -24.00 0.31
N ASN A 56 -1.32 -24.79 -0.49
CA ASN A 56 -1.57 -24.63 -1.92
C ASN A 56 -2.90 -23.88 -2.15
N PHE A 57 -3.13 -23.39 -3.36
CA PHE A 57 -4.46 -23.00 -3.86
C PHE A 57 -4.57 -23.30 -5.36
N ASP A 58 -5.81 -23.33 -5.88
CA ASP A 58 -6.05 -23.43 -7.32
C ASP A 58 -5.74 -22.08 -8.00
N GLY A 59 -4.59 -22.03 -8.67
CA GLY A 59 -4.13 -20.89 -9.44
C GLY A 59 -4.89 -20.66 -10.75
N SER A 60 -5.64 -21.64 -11.25
CA SER A 60 -6.47 -21.43 -12.46
C SER A 60 -7.64 -20.49 -12.14
N SER A 61 -8.31 -20.67 -10.99
CA SER A 61 -9.35 -19.76 -10.47
C SER A 61 -8.83 -18.38 -10.02
N THR A 62 -7.53 -18.12 -10.07
CA THR A 62 -6.92 -16.81 -9.81
C THR A 62 -6.17 -16.21 -11.00
N GLY A 63 -6.07 -16.92 -12.13
CA GLY A 63 -5.29 -16.49 -13.30
C GLY A 63 -3.77 -16.57 -13.11
N GLN A 64 -3.30 -17.37 -12.15
CA GLN A 64 -1.88 -17.54 -11.80
C GLN A 64 -1.27 -18.85 -12.33
N ALA A 65 -2.08 -19.78 -12.83
CA ALA A 65 -1.64 -21.06 -13.37
C ALA A 65 -2.59 -21.57 -14.48
N THR A 66 -2.16 -22.58 -15.26
CA THR A 66 -3.02 -23.27 -16.22
C THR A 66 -3.87 -24.35 -15.52
N GLY A 67 -4.89 -24.89 -16.21
CA GLY A 67 -5.72 -25.96 -15.65
C GLY A 67 -5.02 -27.31 -15.50
N ASP A 68 -3.91 -27.52 -16.22
CA ASP A 68 -3.17 -28.79 -16.26
C ASP A 68 -2.11 -28.93 -15.14
N ASP A 69 -1.67 -27.81 -14.56
CA ASP A 69 -0.75 -27.74 -13.41
C ASP A 69 -1.05 -26.45 -12.62
N SER A 70 -1.93 -26.56 -11.62
CA SER A 70 -2.62 -25.39 -11.03
C SER A 70 -2.18 -24.99 -9.62
N GLU A 71 -1.19 -25.67 -9.00
CA GLU A 71 -0.88 -25.45 -7.57
C GLU A 71 0.02 -24.24 -7.29
N GLY A 72 -0.57 -23.12 -6.84
CA GLY A 72 0.13 -21.88 -6.49
C GLY A 72 0.64 -21.79 -5.04
N PRO A 73 1.84 -21.22 -4.78
CA PRO A 73 2.27 -20.75 -3.45
C PRO A 73 2.06 -19.22 -3.22
N TYR A 74 2.38 -18.74 -2.01
CA TYR A 74 2.57 -17.32 -1.58
C TYR A 74 1.36 -16.55 -0.97
N TYR A 75 1.60 -15.31 -0.50
CA TYR A 75 1.01 -14.65 0.72
C TYR A 75 1.34 -13.11 0.69
N CYS A 76 0.69 -12.07 1.25
CA CYS A 76 -0.45 -11.82 2.19
C CYS A 76 -1.06 -10.39 1.98
N ALA A 77 -2.16 -9.99 2.68
CA ALA A 77 -2.75 -8.62 2.62
C ALA A 77 -3.65 -8.23 3.84
N ALA A 78 -4.43 -7.12 3.78
CA ALA A 78 -5.10 -6.45 4.92
C ALA A 78 -6.41 -5.68 4.57
N GLY A 79 -7.09 -5.11 5.59
CA GLY A 79 -7.99 -3.93 5.49
C GLY A 79 -9.45 -4.14 5.02
N ALA A 80 -10.37 -3.16 5.12
CA ALA A 80 -10.33 -1.89 5.86
C ALA A 80 -11.74 -1.29 6.21
N ASP A 81 -12.26 -0.22 5.57
CA ASP A 81 -13.13 0.78 6.24
C ASP A 81 -14.54 1.15 5.67
N LYS A 82 -15.37 1.80 6.49
CA LYS A 82 -16.74 2.33 6.27
C LYS A 82 -17.14 3.08 7.56
N SER A 83 -18.40 3.30 8.01
CA SER A 83 -19.56 3.74 7.24
C SER A 83 -19.52 5.25 7.00
N TYR A 84 -19.91 5.67 5.79
CA TYR A 84 -19.13 6.55 4.91
C TYR A 84 -17.62 6.22 4.98
N GLY A 85 -16.98 6.62 6.09
CA GLY A 85 -15.58 6.41 6.53
C GLY A 85 -15.40 6.69 8.05
N ARG A 86 -16.26 6.12 8.92
CA ARG A 86 -16.18 6.21 10.38
C ARG A 86 -15.94 4.90 11.15
N ASP A 87 -16.89 3.98 11.20
CA ASP A 87 -17.07 3.05 12.35
C ASP A 87 -16.11 1.84 12.58
N ILE A 88 -15.54 1.10 11.62
CA ILE A 88 -15.41 1.32 10.19
C ILE A 88 -13.93 1.68 9.90
N VAL A 89 -13.59 2.96 9.68
CA VAL A 89 -12.18 3.47 9.79
C VAL A 89 -11.60 3.21 11.16
N ASP A 90 -12.38 3.44 12.20
CA ASP A 90 -11.97 3.17 13.57
C ASP A 90 -11.87 1.65 13.82
N ALA A 91 -12.70 0.83 13.18
CA ALA A 91 -12.57 -0.63 13.25
C ALA A 91 -11.39 -1.15 12.42
N HIS A 92 -11.06 -0.54 11.29
CA HIS A 92 -9.83 -0.82 10.54
C HIS A 92 -8.61 -0.45 11.37
N TYR A 93 -8.58 0.74 11.97
CA TYR A 93 -7.50 1.18 12.84
C TYR A 93 -7.34 0.25 14.06
N LYS A 94 -8.45 -0.10 14.72
CA LYS A 94 -8.47 -1.07 15.83
C LYS A 94 -8.05 -2.47 15.38
N ALA A 95 -8.51 -2.96 14.24
CA ALA A 95 -8.18 -4.28 13.70
C ALA A 95 -6.70 -4.35 13.28
N CYS A 96 -6.16 -3.30 12.68
CA CYS A 96 -4.73 -3.16 12.39
C CYS A 96 -3.90 -3.14 13.68
N LEU A 97 -4.26 -2.33 14.67
CA LEU A 97 -3.58 -2.32 15.97
C LEU A 97 -3.66 -3.68 16.69
N PHE A 98 -4.82 -4.35 16.66
CA PHE A 98 -5.04 -5.68 17.23
C PHE A 98 -4.22 -6.76 16.50
N ALA A 99 -4.11 -6.67 15.17
CA ALA A 99 -3.29 -7.55 14.34
C ALA A 99 -1.79 -7.17 14.33
N GLY A 100 -1.35 -6.19 15.13
CA GLY A 100 0.04 -5.75 15.20
C GLY A 100 0.55 -4.97 13.97
N ILE A 101 -0.34 -4.54 13.08
CA ILE A 101 0.01 -3.69 11.92
C ILE A 101 0.36 -2.29 12.44
N ASN A 102 1.57 -1.84 12.12
CA ASN A 102 2.13 -0.54 12.56
C ASN A 102 1.51 0.65 11.80
N ILE A 103 0.23 0.88 12.02
CA ILE A 103 -0.53 2.02 11.48
C ILE A 103 -0.23 3.30 12.28
N SER A 104 0.24 4.34 11.61
CA SER A 104 0.78 5.56 12.26
C SER A 104 -0.21 6.71 12.40
N GLY A 105 -1.37 6.62 11.76
CA GLY A 105 -2.43 7.62 11.79
C GLY A 105 -3.48 7.38 10.71
N ILE A 106 -4.59 8.11 10.81
CA ILE A 106 -5.70 8.12 9.86
C ILE A 106 -6.23 9.55 9.73
N ASN A 107 -6.62 9.92 8.51
CA ASN A 107 -7.42 11.12 8.24
C ASN A 107 -8.53 10.74 7.26
N ALA A 108 -9.61 11.52 7.23
CA ALA A 108 -10.63 11.35 6.20
C ALA A 108 -10.05 11.73 4.83
N GLU A 109 -10.21 10.81 3.88
CA GLU A 109 -10.03 10.97 2.43
C GLU A 109 -11.06 10.08 1.72
N VAL A 110 -11.17 10.19 0.40
CA VAL A 110 -12.41 9.82 -0.32
C VAL A 110 -12.81 8.33 -0.27
N MET A 111 -11.88 7.36 -0.13
CA MET A 111 -12.22 5.93 -0.31
C MET A 111 -11.59 4.96 0.72
N PRO A 112 -12.39 4.00 1.25
CA PRO A 112 -11.92 2.98 2.20
C PRO A 112 -11.89 1.54 1.66
N GLY A 113 -11.23 0.60 2.37
CA GLY A 113 -10.85 -0.75 1.88
C GLY A 113 -11.58 -2.02 2.41
N GLN A 114 -11.12 -3.21 2.00
CA GLN A 114 -11.95 -4.30 1.46
C GLN A 114 -12.82 -5.20 2.38
N ARG A 115 -12.29 -5.83 3.42
CA ARG A 115 -13.03 -6.91 4.13
C ARG A 115 -14.15 -6.41 5.05
N ILE A 116 -14.02 -5.21 5.59
CA ILE A 116 -15.06 -4.64 6.45
C ILE A 116 -15.98 -3.65 5.68
N THR A 117 -15.61 -3.26 4.43
CA THR A 117 -16.60 -2.75 3.45
C THR A 117 -17.58 -3.83 3.00
N GLU A 118 -17.12 -5.09 2.86
CA GLU A 118 -17.97 -6.24 2.51
C GLU A 118 -19.10 -6.41 3.53
N MET A 119 -18.77 -6.38 4.83
CA MET A 119 -19.72 -6.39 5.95
C MET A 119 -20.70 -5.21 5.95
N ALA A 120 -20.34 -4.10 5.30
CA ALA A 120 -21.17 -2.90 5.16
C ALA A 120 -21.86 -2.78 3.78
N GLY A 121 -21.79 -3.82 2.94
CA GLY A 121 -22.51 -3.89 1.66
C GLY A 121 -22.03 -2.91 0.59
N VAL A 122 -20.74 -2.55 0.58
CA VAL A 122 -20.19 -1.52 -0.31
C VAL A 122 -18.84 -1.92 -0.92
N ILE A 123 -18.45 -1.21 -1.98
CA ILE A 123 -17.28 -1.53 -2.81
C ILE A 123 -16.15 -0.52 -2.59
N VAL A 124 -14.91 -1.04 -2.65
CA VAL A 124 -13.65 -0.31 -2.69
C VAL A 124 -13.24 -0.07 -4.14
N SER A 125 -12.62 1.07 -4.43
CA SER A 125 -11.79 1.20 -5.62
C SER A 125 -10.45 1.81 -5.24
N PHE A 126 -9.38 1.21 -5.74
CA PHE A 126 -8.03 1.78 -5.70
C PHE A 126 -7.68 2.50 -7.01
N ASP A 127 -8.64 2.70 -7.93
CA ASP A 127 -8.44 3.45 -9.17
C ASP A 127 -7.91 4.87 -8.88
N PRO A 128 -6.85 5.35 -9.57
CA PRO A 128 -6.27 6.67 -9.32
C PRO A 128 -7.18 7.85 -9.66
N LYS A 129 -8.24 7.66 -10.47
CA LYS A 129 -9.21 8.70 -10.85
C LYS A 129 -10.61 8.05 -11.01
N PRO A 130 -11.26 7.67 -9.90
CA PRO A 130 -12.52 6.91 -9.95
C PRO A 130 -13.69 7.75 -10.46
N ILE A 131 -13.64 9.08 -10.28
CA ILE A 131 -14.60 10.04 -10.84
C ILE A 131 -13.85 10.98 -11.80
N PRO A 132 -14.21 11.02 -13.11
CA PRO A 132 -13.64 11.96 -14.06
C PRO A 132 -14.00 13.43 -13.76
N GLY A 133 -13.26 14.36 -14.36
CA GLY A 133 -13.52 15.81 -14.23
C GLY A 133 -12.92 16.42 -12.95
N ASP A 134 -13.62 17.41 -12.39
CA ASP A 134 -13.15 18.34 -11.35
C ASP A 134 -13.18 17.76 -9.91
N TRP A 135 -12.81 16.48 -9.79
CA TRP A 135 -12.70 15.75 -8.53
C TRP A 135 -11.24 15.34 -8.27
N ASN A 136 -10.83 15.24 -7.02
CA ASN A 136 -9.49 14.73 -6.70
C ASN A 136 -9.33 13.26 -7.12
N GLY A 137 -8.11 12.88 -7.51
CA GLY A 137 -7.73 11.48 -7.71
C GLY A 137 -7.05 10.90 -6.48
N ALA A 138 -6.98 9.58 -6.38
CA ALA A 138 -6.40 8.85 -5.25
C ALA A 138 -4.94 8.44 -5.50
N GLY A 139 -4.08 8.49 -4.48
CA GLY A 139 -2.65 8.23 -4.61
C GLY A 139 -2.02 7.73 -3.31
N ALA A 140 -0.99 6.90 -3.41
CA ALA A 140 -0.27 6.34 -2.27
C ALA A 140 1.08 7.05 -2.07
N HIS A 141 1.07 8.26 -1.50
CA HIS A 141 2.31 9.01 -1.27
C HIS A 141 3.28 8.19 -0.39
N THR A 142 4.47 7.91 -0.90
CA THR A 142 5.48 7.09 -0.22
C THR A 142 6.50 7.98 0.48
N ASN A 143 6.49 7.96 1.82
CA ASN A 143 7.46 8.69 2.64
C ASN A 143 8.72 7.83 2.85
N TYR A 144 9.88 8.34 2.44
CA TYR A 144 11.13 7.56 2.39
C TYR A 144 12.30 8.26 3.12
N SER A 145 13.05 7.49 3.90
CA SER A 145 14.36 7.92 4.42
C SER A 145 15.30 6.76 4.77
N THR A 146 16.60 6.95 4.51
CA THR A 146 17.68 6.09 5.01
C THR A 146 18.20 6.58 6.37
N LYS A 147 19.06 5.78 7.02
CA LYS A 147 19.77 6.19 8.26
C LYS A 147 20.58 7.48 8.08
N SER A 148 21.20 7.69 6.92
CA SER A 148 21.97 8.89 6.61
C SER A 148 21.09 10.11 6.33
N MET A 149 19.91 9.95 5.72
CA MET A 149 18.93 11.04 5.55
C MET A 149 18.38 11.57 6.88
N ARG A 150 18.26 10.71 7.91
CA ARG A 150 17.83 11.07 9.27
C ARG A 150 18.97 11.56 10.19
N SER A 151 20.22 11.52 9.72
CA SER A 151 21.40 11.99 10.47
C SER A 151 21.66 13.49 10.20
N ASN A 152 22.46 14.16 11.03
CA ASN A 152 22.80 15.58 10.82
C ASN A 152 23.47 15.79 9.44
N GLY A 153 23.01 16.78 8.67
CA GLY A 153 23.42 17.00 7.27
C GLY A 153 22.67 16.12 6.25
N GLY A 154 21.72 15.30 6.69
CA GLY A 154 20.95 14.37 5.87
C GLY A 154 20.15 15.01 4.74
N TYR A 155 19.85 16.31 4.78
CA TYR A 155 19.19 17.03 3.69
C TYR A 155 20.00 17.02 2.38
N GLU A 156 21.33 16.95 2.43
CA GLU A 156 22.16 16.75 1.23
C GLU A 156 22.02 15.33 0.66
N VAL A 157 21.77 14.33 1.51
CA VAL A 157 21.50 12.95 1.09
C VAL A 157 20.11 12.87 0.45
N ILE A 158 19.12 13.56 1.02
CA ILE A 158 17.77 13.71 0.46
C ILE A 158 17.84 14.34 -0.93
N LYS A 159 18.49 15.50 -1.09
CA LYS A 159 18.62 16.18 -2.39
C LYS A 159 19.33 15.32 -3.44
N LYS A 160 20.35 14.54 -3.06
CA LYS A 160 21.01 13.56 -3.96
C LYS A 160 20.08 12.43 -4.40
N ALA A 161 19.31 11.85 -3.47
CA ALA A 161 18.33 10.80 -3.76
C ALA A 161 17.20 11.30 -4.68
N ILE A 162 16.67 12.51 -4.42
CA ILE A 162 15.67 13.16 -5.28
C ILE A 162 16.23 13.39 -6.70
N LYS A 163 17.51 13.78 -6.84
CA LYS A 163 18.14 13.89 -8.17
C LYS A 163 18.18 12.55 -8.91
N LYS A 164 18.49 11.43 -8.24
CA LYS A 164 18.45 10.08 -8.86
C LYS A 164 17.02 9.68 -9.26
N LEU A 165 16.01 9.95 -8.42
CA LEU A 165 14.60 9.68 -8.75
C LEU A 165 14.10 10.47 -9.98
N GLY A 166 14.62 11.67 -10.20
CA GLY A 166 14.34 12.46 -11.40
C GLY A 166 15.00 11.92 -12.67
N MET A 167 16.18 11.29 -12.56
CA MET A 167 16.85 10.64 -13.70
C MET A 167 16.08 9.41 -14.19
N ARG A 168 15.50 8.61 -13.27
CA ARG A 168 14.66 7.44 -13.58
C ARG A 168 13.16 7.75 -13.50
N HIS A 169 12.75 8.97 -13.88
CA HIS A 169 11.37 9.41 -13.69
C HIS A 169 10.34 8.52 -14.41
N ARG A 170 10.62 8.16 -15.67
CA ARG A 170 9.71 7.39 -16.54
C ARG A 170 9.60 5.93 -16.12
N GLU A 171 10.72 5.34 -15.75
CA GLU A 171 10.86 3.98 -15.26
C GLU A 171 10.06 3.77 -13.98
N HIS A 172 10.12 4.75 -13.06
CA HIS A 172 9.24 4.76 -11.88
C HIS A 172 7.77 4.94 -12.26
N ILE A 173 7.42 5.90 -13.13
CA ILE A 173 6.02 6.12 -13.54
C ILE A 173 5.38 4.85 -14.14
N ALA A 174 6.13 4.10 -14.96
CA ALA A 174 5.68 2.83 -15.56
C ALA A 174 5.43 1.69 -14.54
N ALA A 175 5.88 1.86 -13.29
CA ALA A 175 5.72 0.89 -12.20
C ALA A 175 4.81 1.41 -11.06
N TYR A 176 4.23 2.60 -11.22
CA TYR A 176 3.58 3.35 -10.13
C TYR A 176 2.04 3.26 -10.18
N GLY A 177 1.51 2.16 -10.70
CA GLY A 177 0.08 1.82 -10.81
C GLY A 177 -0.56 2.26 -12.13
N ASP A 178 -1.47 1.43 -12.66
CA ASP A 178 -2.15 1.67 -13.94
C ASP A 178 -3.21 2.77 -13.86
N GLY A 179 -3.42 3.50 -14.95
CA GLY A 179 -4.42 4.58 -15.03
C GLY A 179 -3.96 5.91 -14.42
N ASN A 180 -2.72 5.99 -13.96
CA ASN A 180 -2.13 7.14 -13.26
C ASN A 180 -2.08 8.41 -14.13
N GLU A 181 -2.14 8.27 -15.46
CA GLU A 181 -2.27 9.35 -16.44
C GLU A 181 -3.58 10.14 -16.30
N ARG A 182 -4.65 9.52 -15.79
CA ARG A 182 -5.92 10.21 -15.47
C ARG A 182 -5.83 11.10 -14.24
N ARG A 183 -4.79 10.93 -13.42
CA ARG A 183 -4.58 11.61 -12.14
C ARG A 183 -3.48 12.66 -12.21
N LEU A 184 -2.27 12.26 -12.62
CA LEU A 184 -1.06 13.11 -12.67
C LEU A 184 -1.15 14.11 -13.83
N THR A 185 -1.87 15.20 -13.59
CA THR A 185 -2.34 16.16 -14.60
C THR A 185 -1.86 17.59 -14.33
N GLY A 186 -1.02 17.79 -13.31
CA GLY A 186 -0.63 19.12 -12.82
C GLY A 186 -1.74 19.89 -12.09
N ARG A 187 -2.90 19.24 -11.87
CA ARG A 187 -4.08 19.78 -11.15
C ARG A 187 -4.35 18.94 -9.89
N HIS A 188 -5.30 19.37 -9.05
CA HIS A 188 -5.74 18.60 -7.87
C HIS A 188 -4.60 18.13 -6.95
N GLU A 189 -3.65 19.03 -6.66
CA GLU A 189 -2.46 18.74 -5.84
C GLU A 189 -1.58 17.59 -6.38
N THR A 190 -1.50 17.45 -7.72
CA THR A 190 -0.58 16.53 -8.42
C THR A 190 0.40 17.31 -9.30
N ALA A 191 1.51 16.64 -9.68
CA ALA A 191 2.33 17.06 -10.80
C ALA A 191 1.78 16.49 -12.13
N ASP A 192 2.26 17.00 -13.26
CA ASP A 192 2.04 16.37 -14.57
C ASP A 192 2.88 15.09 -14.72
N ILE A 193 2.32 14.05 -15.34
CA ILE A 193 2.94 12.72 -15.46
C ILE A 193 4.25 12.69 -16.26
N ASN A 194 4.51 13.69 -17.09
CA ASN A 194 5.71 13.74 -17.95
C ASN A 194 6.87 14.49 -17.27
N ASN A 195 6.60 15.21 -16.18
CA ASN A 195 7.49 16.22 -15.61
C ASN A 195 7.88 15.87 -14.16
N PHE A 196 9.18 15.67 -13.93
CA PHE A 196 9.70 15.52 -12.58
C PHE A 196 9.99 16.88 -11.94
N LEU A 197 9.20 17.24 -10.93
CA LEU A 197 9.34 18.44 -10.13
C LEU A 197 9.51 18.06 -8.65
N TRP A 198 10.34 18.80 -7.92
CA TRP A 198 10.42 18.68 -6.47
C TRP A 198 10.44 20.04 -5.78
N GLY A 199 10.03 20.10 -4.52
CA GLY A 199 10.13 21.33 -3.72
C GLY A 199 9.72 21.17 -2.27
N VAL A 200 10.12 22.12 -1.43
CA VAL A 200 9.77 22.14 -0.01
C VAL A 200 8.34 22.66 0.15
N ALA A 201 7.53 21.93 0.92
CA ALA A 201 6.09 22.13 1.11
C ALA A 201 5.23 22.13 -0.16
N ASN A 202 5.80 21.98 -1.37
CA ASN A 202 5.09 22.12 -2.63
C ASN A 202 4.16 20.93 -2.90
N ARG A 203 2.84 21.17 -2.89
CA ARG A 203 1.82 20.16 -3.22
C ARG A 203 1.53 20.03 -4.73
N GLY A 204 2.12 20.83 -5.59
CA GLY A 204 2.12 20.62 -7.06
C GLY A 204 3.33 19.80 -7.56
N ALA A 205 4.21 19.35 -6.66
CA ALA A 205 5.44 18.65 -7.01
C ALA A 205 5.28 17.11 -7.01
N SER A 206 6.06 16.44 -7.86
CA SER A 206 6.18 14.99 -7.95
C SER A 206 6.83 14.41 -6.68
N VAL A 207 7.80 15.13 -6.10
CA VAL A 207 8.39 14.83 -4.78
C VAL A 207 8.34 16.07 -3.88
N ARG A 208 7.87 15.90 -2.64
CA ARG A 208 7.76 16.97 -1.64
C ARG A 208 8.72 16.72 -0.48
N VAL A 209 9.29 17.79 0.06
CA VAL A 209 10.05 17.76 1.34
C VAL A 209 9.28 18.57 2.38
N GLY A 210 9.21 18.08 3.62
CA GLY A 210 8.56 18.80 4.73
C GLY A 210 9.36 20.03 5.16
N ARG A 211 8.68 21.10 5.62
CA ARG A 211 9.36 22.31 6.13
C ARG A 211 10.31 21.99 7.27
N ASP A 212 9.92 21.08 8.15
CA ASP A 212 10.73 20.66 9.29
C ASP A 212 11.97 19.88 8.87
N THR A 213 11.89 19.08 7.80
CA THR A 213 13.07 18.37 7.23
C THR A 213 14.08 19.32 6.60
N GLU A 214 13.63 20.40 5.94
CA GLU A 214 14.54 21.46 5.48
C GLU A 214 15.14 22.22 6.67
N LYS A 215 14.30 22.69 7.59
CA LYS A 215 14.68 23.48 8.77
C LYS A 215 15.69 22.76 9.67
N ASP A 216 15.47 21.47 9.93
CA ASP A 216 16.32 20.67 10.81
C ASP A 216 17.51 20.03 10.05
N GLY A 217 17.59 20.22 8.73
CA GLY A 217 18.69 19.74 7.88
C GLY A 217 18.78 18.22 7.71
N LYS A 218 17.70 17.49 8.04
CA LYS A 218 17.61 16.02 8.06
C LYS A 218 16.14 15.57 8.17
N GLY A 219 15.83 14.35 7.71
CA GLY A 219 14.47 13.81 7.80
C GLY A 219 14.16 12.82 6.67
N TYR A 220 13.09 13.12 5.93
CA TYR A 220 12.55 12.27 4.86
C TYR A 220 11.99 13.10 3.69
N PHE A 221 11.70 12.45 2.56
CA PHE A 221 10.92 13.04 1.48
C PHE A 221 9.67 12.20 1.17
N GLU A 222 8.70 12.81 0.50
CA GLU A 222 7.42 12.24 0.11
C GLU A 222 7.37 12.12 -1.42
N ASP A 223 7.44 10.91 -1.98
CA ASP A 223 7.19 10.67 -3.41
C ASP A 223 5.69 10.54 -3.64
N ARG A 224 5.12 11.45 -4.44
CA ARG A 224 3.66 11.61 -4.61
C ARG A 224 3.13 11.06 -5.93
N ARG A 225 4.04 10.53 -6.75
CA ARG A 225 3.76 9.90 -8.05
C ARG A 225 3.08 8.52 -7.97
N PRO A 226 3.20 7.69 -6.92
CA PRO A 226 2.48 6.41 -6.88
C PRO A 226 0.95 6.63 -6.85
N ALA A 227 0.23 5.88 -7.66
CA ALA A 227 -1.23 5.80 -7.64
C ALA A 227 -1.73 5.04 -6.41
N SER A 228 -3.04 5.05 -6.15
CA SER A 228 -3.68 4.26 -5.09
C SER A 228 -3.68 2.75 -5.35
N ASN A 229 -3.54 2.33 -6.61
CA ASN A 229 -3.40 0.95 -7.07
C ASN A 229 -1.93 0.58 -7.39
N MET A 230 -0.97 1.16 -6.67
CA MET A 230 0.44 0.77 -6.80
C MET A 230 0.74 -0.48 -5.96
N ASP A 231 1.62 -1.35 -6.45
CA ASP A 231 2.16 -2.46 -5.65
C ASP A 231 3.21 -1.90 -4.65
N PRO A 232 2.99 -2.04 -3.33
CA PRO A 232 3.94 -1.56 -2.32
C PRO A 232 5.31 -2.24 -2.41
N TYR A 233 5.38 -3.50 -2.84
CA TYR A 233 6.65 -4.21 -3.01
C TYR A 233 7.47 -3.61 -4.14
N LEU A 234 6.85 -3.43 -5.32
CA LEU A 234 7.48 -2.83 -6.49
C LEU A 234 7.92 -1.37 -6.23
N VAL A 235 7.04 -0.53 -5.67
CA VAL A 235 7.36 0.88 -5.41
C VAL A 235 8.46 1.04 -4.37
N THR A 236 8.40 0.31 -3.25
CA THR A 236 9.46 0.43 -2.22
C THR A 236 10.79 -0.14 -2.69
N ALA A 237 10.79 -1.24 -3.45
CA ALA A 237 11.99 -1.80 -4.06
C ALA A 237 12.64 -0.82 -5.06
N MET A 238 11.86 -0.21 -5.96
CA MET A 238 12.40 0.73 -6.95
C MET A 238 12.90 2.04 -6.32
N ILE A 239 12.24 2.56 -5.27
CA ILE A 239 12.77 3.72 -4.52
C ILE A 239 14.10 3.34 -3.84
N ALA A 240 14.19 2.16 -3.22
CA ALA A 240 15.45 1.70 -2.60
C ALA A 240 16.56 1.47 -3.64
N GLU A 241 16.27 0.81 -4.76
CA GLU A 241 17.21 0.58 -5.87
C GLU A 241 17.75 1.92 -6.39
N THR A 242 16.86 2.82 -6.85
CA THR A 242 17.25 4.10 -7.45
C THR A 242 18.01 5.01 -6.50
N THR A 243 17.74 4.97 -5.20
CA THR A 243 18.38 5.88 -4.23
C THR A 243 19.63 5.31 -3.56
N ILE A 244 19.76 3.98 -3.45
CA ILE A 244 20.89 3.30 -2.78
C ILE A 244 21.84 2.62 -3.77
N LEU A 245 21.33 1.83 -4.71
CA LEU A 245 22.13 0.86 -5.50
C LEU A 245 22.49 1.37 -6.90
N TRP A 246 21.56 2.05 -7.56
CA TRP A 246 21.75 2.56 -8.92
C TRP A 246 22.67 3.77 -8.94
N GLU A 247 23.59 3.83 -9.90
CA GLU A 247 24.37 5.02 -10.21
C GLU A 247 24.22 5.40 -11.70
N PRO A 248 24.28 6.70 -12.05
CA PRO A 248 24.20 7.14 -13.44
C PRO A 248 25.38 6.64 -14.26
N SER A 249 25.09 6.13 -15.46
CA SER A 249 26.13 5.83 -16.45
C SER A 249 26.85 7.11 -16.90
N HIS A 250 28.14 7.00 -17.17
CA HIS A 250 29.00 8.14 -17.51
C HIS A 250 28.54 8.80 -18.83
N GLY A 251 27.78 9.89 -18.71
CA GLY A 251 27.20 10.62 -19.83
C GLY A 251 25.89 11.34 -19.50
N GLN A 252 25.11 10.87 -18.51
CA GLN A 252 23.81 11.47 -18.14
C GLN A 252 23.91 12.72 -17.25
N SER A 253 24.91 13.58 -17.47
CA SER A 253 25.14 14.79 -16.68
C SER A 253 24.42 16.02 -17.27
N ASN A 254 23.24 16.31 -16.71
CA ASN A 254 22.49 17.57 -16.83
C ASN A 254 21.97 17.93 -18.24
N GLY A 255 20.70 17.62 -18.50
CA GLY A 255 19.84 18.62 -19.15
C GLY A 255 19.73 19.87 -18.27
N LYS A 256 19.51 21.04 -18.88
CA LYS A 256 19.35 22.32 -18.17
C LYS A 256 17.94 22.50 -17.63
#